data_AF-A0A8S2YE95-F1
#
_entry.id   AF-A0A8S2YE95-F1
#
_cell.length_a   1.000
_cell.length_b   1.000
_cell.length_c   1.000
_cell.angle_alpha   90.00
_cell.angle_beta   90.00
_cell.angle_gamma   90.00
#
_symmetry.space_group_name_H-M   'P 1'
#
loop_
_entity.id
_entity.type
_entity.pdbx_description
1 polymer ?
#
loop_
_entity_poly.entity_id
_entity_poly.type
_entity_poly.pdbx_seq_one_letter_code
_entity_poly.pdbx_strand_id
1 'polypeptide(L)'
;MNNTFLAMAYFHLLGPVDAVWIENMNTVLDDNKKLCLMSGEIIQMSAQMNLIFEPEDLEQASPATVSRCGMIYMDPNQLGWRVFKDSYIQYELPVSLPKEARELINDLFEWMVDPCLEYLRAHCKFQLSTSPIHLTFSLMRLYTCLMDEIAGSGTTGPDGKAYAELNANTMLLWLQGLFLFSLIWGLAGTITGDSRRKFDTFLRDFLTGALEEYPKPKSIKFSKANIFPERNTCFDFYFEKKAAGHWREWPDMIAREDLAIPEGVKVVDVIIQTDETARQAFFLETFVSHNVPLLLVGPTGTGKSAINNYFLVRLPKEKFVANVVNFSARTSSNQTMDTIMSKLDRRRKGVYGPSMGKKCIIFVDDLNMPAKEKYGSQPPIELLRQWLDQGYWFDRKDTSMITLLDLLFLGAMGPPGGGRNTITGRFARHCNIISIDSFSDETMQKIFTSIVDWHFARGFEASFQRVGRLLIQATMQIYKKACEQFLPTPQKSHYLFNLRDFSRVIRGVLLVPQTNLKEERKLYRLWVHEIYRVFYDRLIDDEDRSTFYSMVKEVMNETLKQDMNR
;
A
#
# COMPACT_ATOMS: atom_id res chain seq x y z
N MET A 1 -29.71 -53.44 -2.47
CA MET A 1 -29.95 -52.04 -2.04
C MET A 1 -28.71 -51.24 -2.42
N ASN A 2 -28.77 -50.51 -3.54
CA ASN A 2 -27.70 -49.61 -3.94
C ASN A 2 -27.79 -48.34 -3.09
N ASN A 3 -26.96 -48.22 -2.06
CA ASN A 3 -26.76 -46.96 -1.35
C ASN A 3 -25.93 -46.02 -2.23
N THR A 4 -26.57 -45.38 -3.20
CA THR A 4 -26.07 -44.11 -3.74
C THR A 4 -26.24 -43.07 -2.64
N PHE A 5 -25.16 -42.75 -1.93
CA PHE A 5 -25.07 -41.48 -1.21
C PHE A 5 -25.33 -40.37 -2.22
N LEU A 6 -26.49 -39.73 -2.14
CA LEU A 6 -26.81 -38.58 -2.97
C LEU A 6 -25.90 -37.44 -2.55
N ALA A 7 -24.91 -37.12 -3.38
CA ALA A 7 -23.99 -36.03 -3.11
C ALA A 7 -24.74 -34.70 -3.12
N MET A 8 -24.68 -33.96 -2.02
CA MET A 8 -25.18 -32.58 -1.95
C MET A 8 -24.27 -31.69 -2.79
N ALA A 9 -24.86 -30.80 -3.58
CA ALA A 9 -24.14 -29.82 -4.40
C ALA A 9 -24.35 -28.41 -3.82
N TYR A 10 -23.28 -27.63 -3.74
CA TYR A 10 -23.32 -26.26 -3.21
C TYR A 10 -22.81 -25.28 -4.26
N PHE A 11 -23.61 -24.27 -4.56
CA PHE A 11 -23.24 -23.12 -5.37
C PHE A 11 -22.90 -21.97 -4.42
N HIS A 12 -21.61 -21.65 -4.35
CA HIS A 12 -21.12 -20.59 -3.47
C HIS A 12 -20.95 -19.28 -4.25
N LEU A 13 -21.70 -18.25 -3.87
CA LEU A 13 -21.75 -16.95 -4.52
C LEU A 13 -21.12 -15.91 -3.59
N LEU A 14 -19.92 -15.47 -3.96
CA LEU A 14 -19.10 -14.54 -3.19
C LEU A 14 -19.14 -13.14 -3.79
N GLY A 15 -19.62 -12.17 -3.03
CA GLY A 15 -19.56 -10.76 -3.44
C GLY A 15 -20.67 -9.93 -2.83
N PRO A 16 -20.69 -8.62 -3.13
CA PRO A 16 -21.83 -7.78 -2.82
C PRO A 16 -23.08 -8.28 -3.54
N VAL A 17 -24.22 -8.20 -2.87
CA VAL A 17 -25.53 -8.52 -3.47
C VAL A 17 -26.14 -7.22 -3.94
N ASP A 18 -26.55 -7.18 -5.21
CA ASP A 18 -27.31 -6.06 -5.76
C ASP A 18 -28.68 -6.50 -6.25
N ALA A 19 -29.59 -5.52 -6.32
CA ALA A 19 -30.97 -5.73 -6.74
C ALA A 19 -31.09 -6.27 -8.18
N VAL A 20 -30.16 -5.91 -9.07
CA VAL A 20 -30.25 -6.24 -10.50
C VAL A 20 -30.06 -7.73 -10.74
N TRP A 21 -29.11 -8.36 -10.06
CA TRP A 21 -28.88 -9.80 -10.21
C TRP A 21 -29.83 -10.62 -9.33
N ILE A 22 -30.08 -10.21 -8.09
CA ILE A 22 -30.81 -11.04 -7.14
C ILE A 22 -32.31 -11.13 -7.46
N GLU A 23 -32.90 -10.09 -8.04
CA GLU A 23 -34.34 -10.10 -8.37
C GLU A 23 -34.68 -11.13 -9.44
N ASN A 24 -33.77 -11.35 -10.40
CA ASN A 24 -33.91 -12.39 -11.42
C ASN A 24 -33.77 -13.81 -10.85
N MET A 25 -33.25 -13.95 -9.63
CA MET A 25 -33.13 -15.23 -8.91
C MET A 25 -34.31 -15.49 -7.96
N ASN A 26 -35.25 -14.57 -7.82
CA ASN A 26 -36.34 -14.69 -6.84
C ASN A 26 -37.17 -15.98 -6.99
N THR A 27 -37.38 -16.47 -8.22
CA THR A 27 -38.16 -17.70 -8.50
C THR A 27 -37.39 -18.99 -8.21
N VAL A 28 -36.07 -18.91 -8.15
CA VAL A 28 -35.22 -20.06 -7.80
C VAL A 28 -34.93 -20.09 -6.29
N LEU A 29 -34.96 -18.93 -5.64
CA LEU A 29 -34.79 -18.78 -4.19
C LEU A 29 -36.08 -19.03 -3.40
N ASP A 30 -37.25 -19.03 -4.04
CA ASP A 30 -38.51 -19.38 -3.39
C ASP A 30 -38.78 -20.91 -3.42
N ASP A 31 -39.92 -21.31 -2.85
CA ASP A 31 -40.33 -22.73 -2.76
C ASP A 31 -40.48 -23.41 -4.12
N ASN A 32 -40.62 -22.66 -5.21
CA ASN A 32 -40.73 -23.24 -6.55
C ASN A 32 -39.41 -23.84 -7.03
N LYS A 33 -38.25 -23.31 -6.57
CA LYS A 33 -36.90 -23.76 -6.96
C LYS A 33 -36.73 -23.83 -8.49
N LYS A 34 -37.28 -22.86 -9.21
CA LYS A 34 -37.28 -22.77 -10.68
C LYS A 34 -36.51 -21.55 -11.15
N LEU A 35 -35.44 -21.76 -11.89
CA LEU A 35 -34.75 -20.69 -12.59
C LEU A 35 -35.41 -20.47 -13.96
N CYS A 36 -36.06 -19.32 -14.13
CA CYS A 36 -36.70 -18.93 -15.38
C CYS A 36 -35.72 -18.06 -16.19
N LEU A 37 -35.32 -18.54 -17.37
CA LEU A 37 -34.45 -17.79 -18.27
C LEU A 37 -35.28 -16.89 -19.19
N MET A 38 -34.66 -15.82 -19.70
CA MET A 38 -35.29 -14.92 -20.69
C MET A 38 -35.67 -15.61 -22.00
N SER A 39 -35.06 -16.77 -22.29
CA SER A 39 -35.43 -17.65 -23.41
C SER A 39 -36.77 -18.36 -23.21
N GLY A 40 -37.35 -18.29 -22.01
CA GLY A 40 -38.52 -19.08 -21.61
C GLY A 40 -38.20 -20.48 -21.11
N GLU A 41 -36.93 -20.88 -21.12
CA GLU A 41 -36.48 -22.14 -20.54
C GLU A 41 -36.58 -22.10 -19.01
N ILE A 42 -37.11 -23.17 -18.42
CA ILE A 42 -37.29 -23.30 -16.97
C ILE A 42 -36.39 -24.44 -16.50
N ILE A 43 -35.43 -24.11 -15.66
CA ILE A 43 -34.51 -25.07 -15.05
C ILE A 43 -34.94 -25.31 -13.60
N GLN A 44 -35.32 -26.54 -13.28
CA GLN A 44 -35.68 -26.93 -11.92
C GLN A 44 -34.40 -27.29 -11.13
N MET A 45 -34.17 -26.63 -10.01
CA MET A 45 -33.13 -27.05 -9.07
C MET A 45 -33.54 -28.34 -8.37
N SER A 46 -32.60 -29.30 -8.30
CA SER A 46 -32.80 -30.53 -7.54
C SER A 46 -32.77 -30.26 -6.03
N ALA A 47 -33.38 -31.15 -5.24
CA ALA A 47 -33.40 -31.04 -3.78
C ALA A 47 -32.00 -31.14 -3.14
N GLN A 48 -31.00 -31.65 -3.88
CA GLN A 48 -29.62 -31.81 -3.41
C GLN A 48 -28.78 -30.53 -3.62
N MET A 49 -29.27 -29.58 -4.42
CA MET A 49 -28.56 -28.34 -4.72
C MET A 49 -28.89 -27.26 -3.70
N ASN A 50 -27.87 -26.55 -3.24
CA ASN A 50 -27.98 -25.45 -2.29
C ASN A 50 -27.26 -24.23 -2.83
N LEU A 51 -27.84 -23.05 -2.64
CA LEU A 51 -27.22 -21.76 -2.95
C LEU A 51 -26.78 -21.11 -1.64
N ILE A 52 -25.52 -20.72 -1.56
CA ILE A 52 -24.95 -20.01 -0.41
C ILE A 52 -24.42 -18.68 -0.90
N PHE A 53 -24.84 -17.60 -0.26
CA PHE A 53 -24.34 -16.26 -0.49
C PHE A 53 -23.48 -15.84 0.70
N GLU A 54 -22.30 -15.31 0.44
CA GLU A 54 -21.46 -14.68 1.47
C GLU A 54 -21.28 -13.20 1.12
N PRO A 55 -22.28 -12.34 1.40
CA PRO A 55 -22.16 -10.90 1.26
C PRO A 55 -21.57 -10.24 2.52
N GLU A 56 -21.03 -9.03 2.38
CA GLU A 56 -20.62 -8.19 3.53
C GLU A 56 -21.85 -7.63 4.26
N ASP A 57 -22.79 -7.12 3.46
CA ASP A 57 -24.06 -6.55 3.89
C ASP A 57 -25.16 -6.85 2.86
N LEU A 58 -26.41 -6.61 3.25
CA LEU A 58 -27.58 -6.76 2.41
C LEU A 58 -28.33 -5.43 2.23
N GLU A 59 -27.63 -4.29 2.32
CA GLU A 59 -28.26 -2.96 2.26
C GLU A 59 -28.99 -2.72 0.94
N GLN A 60 -28.59 -3.40 -0.13
CA GLN A 60 -29.14 -3.26 -1.47
C GLN A 60 -30.13 -4.39 -1.85
N ALA A 61 -30.48 -5.27 -0.91
CA ALA A 61 -31.44 -6.34 -1.11
C ALA A 61 -32.83 -5.96 -0.55
N SER A 62 -33.90 -6.32 -1.27
CA SER A 62 -35.26 -6.08 -0.78
C SER A 62 -35.62 -7.02 0.39
N PRO A 63 -36.41 -6.57 1.39
CA PRO A 63 -36.87 -7.45 2.47
C PRO A 63 -37.60 -8.71 1.96
N ALA A 64 -38.29 -8.60 0.82
CA ALA A 64 -39.00 -9.72 0.19
C ALA A 64 -38.06 -10.75 -0.46
N THR A 65 -36.85 -10.35 -0.83
CA THR A 65 -35.79 -11.26 -1.30
C THR A 65 -35.13 -11.94 -0.09
N VAL A 66 -34.83 -11.17 0.96
CA VAL A 66 -34.20 -11.68 2.18
C VAL A 66 -35.10 -12.69 2.89
N SER A 67 -36.42 -12.49 2.91
CA SER A 67 -37.37 -13.42 3.55
C SER A 67 -37.44 -14.81 2.93
N ARG A 68 -36.94 -14.98 1.70
CA ARG A 68 -36.88 -16.27 0.99
C ARG A 68 -35.63 -17.07 1.36
N CYS A 69 -34.64 -16.43 1.99
CA CYS A 69 -33.35 -17.02 2.29
C CYS A 69 -33.23 -17.35 3.78
N GLY A 70 -32.51 -18.45 4.09
CA GLY A 70 -32.06 -18.71 5.45
C GLY A 70 -30.93 -17.74 5.83
N MET A 71 -31.15 -16.93 6.87
CA MET A 71 -30.19 -15.92 7.31
C MET A 71 -29.32 -16.45 8.44
N ILE A 72 -28.01 -16.52 8.21
CA ILE A 72 -27.01 -16.85 9.22
C ILE A 72 -26.18 -15.58 9.45
N TYR A 73 -26.38 -14.94 10.59
CA TYR A 73 -25.60 -13.77 11.00
C TYR A 73 -24.38 -14.23 11.78
N MET A 74 -23.20 -13.81 11.34
CA MET A 74 -21.93 -14.06 12.03
C MET A 74 -21.47 -12.74 12.66
N ASP A 75 -21.47 -12.67 13.99
CA ASP A 75 -20.92 -11.51 14.70
C ASP A 75 -19.39 -11.56 14.67
N PRO A 76 -18.70 -10.58 14.05
CA PRO A 76 -17.24 -10.55 14.01
C PRO A 76 -16.59 -10.53 15.40
N ASN A 77 -17.29 -10.03 16.43
CA ASN A 77 -16.75 -9.99 17.80
C ASN A 77 -16.68 -11.38 18.45
N GLN A 78 -17.45 -12.36 17.95
CA GLN A 78 -17.40 -13.73 18.46
C GLN A 78 -16.12 -14.47 18.01
N LEU A 79 -15.55 -14.08 16.87
CA LEU A 79 -14.33 -14.66 16.32
C LEU A 79 -13.19 -13.64 16.35
N GLY A 80 -12.61 -13.48 17.54
CA GLY A 80 -11.49 -12.58 17.77
C GLY A 80 -10.18 -13.05 17.13
N TRP A 81 -9.17 -12.17 17.15
CA TRP A 81 -7.85 -12.44 16.57
C TRP A 81 -7.11 -13.62 17.23
N ARG A 82 -7.46 -13.98 18.47
CA ARG A 82 -6.83 -15.06 19.23
C ARG A 82 -6.95 -16.42 18.55
N VAL A 83 -8.08 -16.73 17.92
CA VAL A 83 -8.29 -17.99 17.19
C VAL A 83 -7.28 -18.11 16.03
N PHE A 84 -7.05 -17.01 15.32
CA PHE A 84 -6.05 -16.96 14.25
C PHE A 84 -4.63 -17.05 14.80
N LYS A 85 -4.34 -16.40 15.93
CA LYS A 85 -3.04 -16.51 16.61
C LYS A 85 -2.75 -17.93 17.09
N ASP A 86 -3.72 -18.63 17.67
CA ASP A 86 -3.54 -20.00 18.14
C ASP A 86 -3.27 -20.95 16.96
N SER A 87 -4.01 -20.78 15.85
CA SER A 87 -3.76 -21.49 14.59
C SER A 87 -2.37 -21.17 14.02
N TYR A 88 -1.98 -19.90 13.99
CA TYR A 88 -0.68 -19.42 13.52
C TYR A 88 0.48 -20.04 14.33
N ILE A 89 0.39 -20.01 15.66
CA ILE A 89 1.40 -20.59 16.54
C ILE A 89 1.50 -22.11 16.33
N GLN A 90 0.39 -22.79 16.11
CA GLN A 90 0.37 -24.23 15.94
C GLN A 90 0.90 -24.68 14.57
N TYR A 91 0.49 -24.03 13.48
CA TYR A 91 0.67 -24.55 12.13
C TYR A 91 1.64 -23.74 11.25
N GLU A 92 1.84 -22.45 11.51
CA GLU A 92 2.64 -21.57 10.63
C GLU A 92 4.02 -21.24 11.19
N LEU A 93 4.18 -21.17 12.52
CA LEU A 93 5.49 -20.94 13.13
C LEU A 93 6.49 -22.05 12.79
N PRO A 94 7.77 -21.71 12.50
CA PRO A 94 8.79 -22.69 12.16
C PRO A 94 8.87 -23.85 13.15
N VAL A 95 8.80 -25.08 12.64
CA VAL A 95 8.83 -26.32 13.46
C VAL A 95 10.13 -26.42 14.28
N SER A 96 11.21 -25.80 13.79
CA SER A 96 12.50 -25.71 14.48
C SER A 96 12.49 -24.86 15.75
N LEU A 97 11.46 -24.04 15.99
CA LEU A 97 11.39 -23.18 17.17
C LEU A 97 11.21 -23.99 18.47
N PRO A 98 12.09 -23.78 19.48
CA PRO A 98 11.95 -24.37 20.80
C PRO A 98 10.63 -23.99 21.47
N LYS A 99 10.19 -24.82 22.42
CA LYS A 99 8.97 -24.56 23.19
C LYS A 99 9.01 -23.20 23.92
N GLU A 100 10.14 -22.86 24.52
CA GLU A 100 10.36 -21.55 25.18
C GLU A 100 10.17 -20.37 24.23
N ALA A 101 10.63 -20.49 22.98
CA ALA A 101 10.44 -19.45 21.96
C ALA A 101 8.96 -19.30 21.57
N ARG A 102 8.22 -20.41 21.48
CA ARG A 102 6.78 -20.40 21.20
C ARG A 102 5.98 -19.79 22.35
N GLU A 103 6.32 -20.12 23.59
CA GLU A 103 5.74 -19.52 24.80
C GLU A 103 6.00 -18.01 24.85
N LEU A 104 7.25 -17.57 24.57
CA LEU A 104 7.59 -16.15 24.45
C LEU A 104 6.76 -15.43 23.38
N ILE A 105 6.58 -16.03 22.21
CA ILE A 105 5.75 -15.45 21.14
C ILE A 105 4.30 -15.31 21.60
N ASN A 106 3.73 -16.34 22.24
CA ASN A 106 2.37 -16.27 22.77
C ASN A 106 2.21 -15.14 23.80
N ASP A 107 3.17 -15.01 24.72
CA ASP A 107 3.15 -13.96 25.74
C ASP A 107 3.26 -12.56 25.12
N LEU A 108 4.05 -12.40 24.06
CA LEU A 108 4.14 -11.14 23.30
C LEU A 108 2.80 -10.78 22.64
N PHE A 109 2.11 -11.75 22.04
CA PHE A 109 0.78 -11.55 21.47
C PHE A 109 -0.24 -11.13 22.52
N GLU A 110 -0.36 -11.89 23.61
CA GLU A 110 -1.36 -11.63 24.65
C GLU A 110 -1.11 -10.32 25.40
N TRP A 111 0.14 -9.92 25.58
CA TRP A 111 0.46 -8.68 26.29
C TRP A 111 0.32 -7.43 25.41
N MET A 112 0.73 -7.49 24.14
CA MET A 112 0.89 -6.27 23.33
C MET A 112 -0.29 -5.96 22.40
N VAL A 113 -1.00 -6.97 21.90
CA VAL A 113 -1.94 -6.76 20.77
C VAL A 113 -3.18 -5.97 21.19
N ASP A 114 -3.88 -6.37 22.25
CA ASP A 114 -5.11 -5.68 22.67
C ASP A 114 -4.87 -4.22 23.08
N PRO A 115 -3.88 -3.88 23.93
CA PRO A 115 -3.62 -2.48 24.31
C PRO A 115 -3.27 -1.60 23.11
N CYS A 116 -2.52 -2.15 22.15
CA CYS A 116 -2.21 -1.44 20.91
C CYS A 116 -3.45 -1.22 20.05
N LEU A 117 -4.29 -2.24 19.86
CA LEU A 117 -5.53 -2.13 19.08
C LEU A 117 -6.51 -1.14 19.70
N GLU A 118 -6.65 -1.15 21.01
CA GLU A 118 -7.51 -0.22 21.75
C GLU A 118 -7.03 1.23 21.60
N TYR A 119 -5.73 1.47 21.80
CA TYR A 119 -5.15 2.80 21.63
C TYR A 119 -5.31 3.30 20.19
N LEU A 120 -5.02 2.44 19.20
CA LEU A 120 -5.16 2.78 17.78
C LEU A 120 -6.61 3.16 17.45
N ARG A 121 -7.59 2.41 17.95
CA ARG A 121 -9.02 2.70 17.73
C ARG A 121 -9.46 4.01 18.41
N ALA A 122 -8.97 4.28 19.61
CA ALA A 122 -9.41 5.44 20.39
C ALA A 122 -8.71 6.76 19.99
N HIS A 123 -7.44 6.71 19.59
CA HIS A 123 -6.59 7.90 19.49
C HIS A 123 -5.95 8.14 18.12
N CYS A 124 -5.97 7.14 17.22
CA CYS A 124 -5.33 7.22 15.92
C CYS A 124 -6.33 7.33 14.76
N LYS A 125 -5.89 7.96 13.67
CA LYS A 125 -6.62 8.03 12.40
C LYS A 125 -5.95 7.13 11.38
N PHE A 126 -6.78 6.35 10.68
CA PHE A 126 -6.34 5.43 9.63
C PHE A 126 -6.47 6.06 8.25
N GLN A 127 -5.54 5.75 7.35
CA GLN A 127 -5.64 6.14 5.93
C GLN A 127 -6.66 5.28 5.16
N LEU A 128 -6.95 4.08 5.66
CA LEU A 128 -7.91 3.13 5.11
C LEU A 128 -8.65 2.42 6.25
N SER A 129 -9.93 2.12 6.07
CA SER A 129 -10.68 1.30 7.02
C SER A 129 -10.12 -0.12 7.08
N THR A 130 -9.75 -0.59 8.27
CA THR A 130 -9.20 -1.92 8.52
C THR A 130 -9.81 -2.51 9.79
N SER A 131 -10.08 -3.81 9.81
CA SER A 131 -10.56 -4.49 11.01
C SER A 131 -9.40 -4.89 11.94
N PRO A 132 -9.63 -5.03 13.26
CA PRO A 132 -8.62 -5.54 14.18
C PRO A 132 -8.04 -6.89 13.76
N ILE A 133 -8.88 -7.78 13.24
CA ILE A 133 -8.47 -9.11 12.73
C ILE A 133 -7.49 -8.96 11.57
N HIS A 134 -7.78 -8.06 10.62
CA HIS A 134 -6.90 -7.80 9.48
C HIS A 134 -5.55 -7.23 9.92
N LEU A 135 -5.55 -6.30 10.88
CA LEU A 135 -4.32 -5.75 11.45
C LEU A 135 -3.47 -6.84 12.12
N THR A 136 -4.06 -7.67 12.98
CA THR A 136 -3.34 -8.76 13.63
C THR A 136 -2.83 -9.80 12.63
N PHE A 137 -3.60 -10.10 11.58
CA PHE A 137 -3.15 -10.98 10.50
C PHE A 137 -2.00 -10.37 9.69
N SER A 138 -2.02 -9.06 9.47
CA SER A 138 -0.91 -8.33 8.83
C SER A 138 0.36 -8.39 9.66
N LEU A 139 0.25 -8.28 11.00
CA LEU A 139 1.35 -8.52 11.93
C LEU A 139 1.89 -9.95 11.78
N MET A 140 1.04 -10.97 11.85
CA MET A 140 1.46 -12.38 11.74
C MET A 140 2.21 -12.66 10.43
N ARG A 141 1.69 -12.17 9.30
CA ARG A 141 2.33 -12.30 7.99
C ARG A 141 3.70 -11.63 7.94
N LEU A 142 3.80 -10.38 8.38
CA LEU A 142 5.08 -9.67 8.41
C LEU A 142 6.08 -10.36 9.35
N TYR A 143 5.62 -10.80 10.53
CA TYR A 143 6.46 -11.52 11.48
C TYR A 143 7.03 -12.81 10.89
N THR A 144 6.20 -13.58 10.18
CA THR A 144 6.65 -14.78 9.44
C THR A 144 7.71 -14.45 8.40
N CYS A 145 7.48 -13.42 7.58
CA CYS A 145 8.41 -13.01 6.51
C CYS A 145 9.78 -12.56 7.04
N LEU A 146 9.90 -12.23 8.33
CA LEU A 146 11.14 -11.77 8.93
C LEU A 146 11.92 -12.87 9.64
N MET A 147 11.37 -14.09 9.74
CA MET A 147 11.93 -15.22 10.47
C MET A 147 12.85 -16.14 9.67
N ASP A 148 13.14 -15.87 8.39
CA ASP A 148 13.92 -16.77 7.53
C ASP A 148 15.22 -17.28 8.16
N GLU A 149 16.03 -16.39 8.74
CA GLU A 149 17.30 -16.75 9.39
C GLU A 149 17.10 -17.58 10.66
N ILE A 150 15.98 -17.39 11.35
CA ILE A 150 15.63 -18.15 12.55
C ILE A 150 15.15 -19.55 12.15
N ALA A 151 14.24 -19.61 11.17
CA ALA A 151 13.70 -20.85 10.63
C ALA A 151 14.80 -21.72 10.01
N GLY A 152 15.72 -21.09 9.28
CA GLY A 152 16.83 -21.74 8.59
C GLY A 152 18.09 -21.91 9.43
N SER A 153 18.12 -21.53 10.72
CA SER A 153 19.31 -21.59 11.59
C SER A 153 20.04 -22.94 11.48
N GLY A 154 21.32 -22.92 11.09
CA GLY A 154 22.15 -24.12 10.92
C GLY A 154 21.86 -24.93 9.65
N THR A 155 21.08 -24.39 8.71
CA THR A 155 20.70 -25.05 7.45
C THR A 155 20.97 -24.17 6.23
N THR A 156 20.81 -24.75 5.04
CA THR A 156 20.85 -23.99 3.78
C THR A 156 19.43 -23.73 3.30
N GLY A 157 19.08 -22.47 3.11
CA GLY A 157 17.77 -22.06 2.63
C GLY A 157 17.47 -22.52 1.20
N PRO A 158 16.20 -22.41 0.76
CA PRO A 158 15.77 -22.81 -0.59
C PRO A 158 16.52 -22.08 -1.71
N ASP A 159 16.98 -20.86 -1.45
CA ASP A 159 17.77 -20.05 -2.39
C ASP A 159 19.29 -20.37 -2.36
N GLY A 160 19.70 -21.44 -1.67
CA GLY A 160 21.10 -21.83 -1.53
C GLY A 160 21.88 -20.98 -0.51
N LYS A 161 21.22 -20.08 0.21
CA LYS A 161 21.82 -19.23 1.25
C LYS A 161 22.05 -20.05 2.52
N ALA A 162 23.31 -20.21 2.92
CA ALA A 162 23.65 -20.84 4.19
C ALA A 162 23.35 -19.90 5.37
N TYR A 163 22.58 -20.39 6.34
CA TYR A 163 22.28 -19.66 7.56
C TYR A 163 23.17 -20.15 8.70
N ALA A 164 23.83 -19.21 9.37
CA ALA A 164 24.64 -19.52 10.55
C ALA A 164 23.77 -20.09 11.68
N GLU A 165 24.35 -20.96 12.50
CA GLU A 165 23.68 -21.46 13.69
C GLU A 165 23.50 -20.33 14.72
N LEU A 166 22.26 -20.10 15.13
CA LEU A 166 21.91 -19.10 16.11
C LEU A 166 21.94 -19.69 17.52
N ASN A 167 22.62 -19.01 18.43
CA ASN A 167 22.49 -19.33 19.85
C ASN A 167 21.07 -18.99 20.36
N ALA A 168 20.61 -19.71 21.38
CA ALA A 168 19.25 -19.57 21.91
C ALA A 168 18.94 -18.14 22.40
N ASN A 169 19.88 -17.48 23.08
CA ASN A 169 19.68 -16.12 23.61
C ASN A 169 19.48 -15.10 22.47
N THR A 170 20.34 -15.13 21.46
CA THR A 170 20.25 -14.28 20.27
C THR A 170 18.95 -14.52 19.54
N MET A 171 18.52 -15.78 19.40
CA MET A 171 17.22 -16.11 18.81
C MET A 171 16.07 -15.45 19.58
N LEU A 172 16.03 -15.56 20.91
CA LEU A 172 14.97 -14.94 21.73
C LEU A 172 14.98 -13.41 21.64
N LEU A 173 16.17 -12.78 21.56
CA LEU A 173 16.31 -11.33 21.38
C LEU A 173 15.82 -10.89 19.99
N TRP A 174 16.14 -11.66 18.94
CA TRP A 174 15.66 -11.40 17.59
C TRP A 174 14.14 -11.57 17.49
N LEU A 175 13.58 -12.62 18.07
CA LEU A 175 12.13 -12.84 18.09
C LEU A 175 11.38 -11.66 18.71
N GLN A 176 11.90 -11.11 19.81
CA GLN A 176 11.36 -9.91 20.44
C GLN A 176 11.47 -8.66 19.55
N GLY A 177 12.65 -8.39 18.99
CA GLY A 177 12.87 -7.22 18.13
C GLY A 177 12.04 -7.26 16.84
N LEU A 178 11.97 -8.42 16.21
CA LEU A 178 11.13 -8.66 15.04
C LEU A 178 9.65 -8.55 15.38
N PHE A 179 9.22 -9.00 16.57
CA PHE A 179 7.82 -8.86 16.98
C PHE A 179 7.46 -7.39 17.16
N LEU A 180 8.32 -6.58 17.80
CA LEU A 180 8.12 -5.13 17.93
C LEU A 180 8.02 -4.46 16.55
N PHE A 181 8.91 -4.82 15.62
CA PHE A 181 8.87 -4.28 14.26
C PHE A 181 7.57 -4.67 13.55
N SER A 182 7.16 -5.93 13.64
CA SER A 182 5.90 -6.43 13.06
C SER A 182 4.66 -5.85 13.72
N LEU A 183 4.71 -5.52 15.01
CA LEU A 183 3.63 -4.84 15.72
C LEU A 183 3.41 -3.43 15.17
N ILE A 184 4.51 -2.67 15.02
CA ILE A 184 4.48 -1.30 14.48
C ILE A 184 3.92 -1.31 13.06
N TRP A 185 4.48 -2.13 12.17
CA TRP A 185 4.11 -2.11 10.75
C TRP A 185 2.91 -2.99 10.39
N GLY A 186 2.52 -3.91 11.27
CA GLY A 186 1.32 -4.74 11.11
C GLY A 186 0.06 -4.10 11.67
N LEU A 187 0.12 -3.52 12.88
CA LEU A 187 -1.06 -2.89 13.51
C LEU A 187 -1.17 -1.40 13.20
N ALA A 188 -0.05 -0.67 13.30
CA ALA A 188 0.01 0.77 13.11
C ALA A 188 0.49 1.17 11.70
N GLY A 189 0.74 0.19 10.81
CA GLY A 189 1.27 0.43 9.47
C GLY A 189 0.37 1.27 8.57
N THR A 190 -0.92 1.42 8.92
CA THR A 190 -1.95 2.09 8.11
C THR A 190 -2.41 3.45 8.66
N ILE A 191 -1.83 3.92 9.77
CA ILE A 191 -2.22 5.20 10.39
C ILE A 191 -1.58 6.41 9.69
N THR A 192 -2.11 7.60 9.97
CA THR A 192 -1.57 8.88 9.46
C THR A 192 -0.31 9.32 10.21
N GLY A 193 0.49 10.22 9.62
CA GLY A 193 1.71 10.76 10.24
C GLY A 193 1.52 11.33 11.64
N ASP A 194 0.49 12.15 11.84
CA ASP A 194 0.16 12.70 13.18
C ASP A 194 -0.16 11.60 14.19
N SER A 195 -0.81 10.52 13.74
CA SER A 195 -1.15 9.38 14.59
C SER A 195 0.08 8.55 14.93
N ARG A 196 1.07 8.45 14.03
CA ARG A 196 2.34 7.77 14.28
C ARG A 196 3.09 8.38 15.47
N ARG A 197 3.11 9.72 15.59
CA ARG A 197 3.75 10.40 16.73
C ARG A 197 3.07 10.07 18.05
N LYS A 198 1.72 10.07 18.08
CA LYS A 198 0.96 9.72 19.29
C LYS A 198 1.19 8.26 19.70
N PHE A 199 1.14 7.36 18.72
CA PHE A 199 1.36 5.93 18.93
C PHE A 199 2.80 5.64 19.39
N ASP A 200 3.81 6.34 18.86
CA ASP A 200 5.19 6.23 19.30
C ASP A 200 5.35 6.56 20.80
N THR A 201 4.78 7.68 21.26
CA THR A 201 4.78 8.05 22.68
C THR A 201 4.12 6.98 23.54
N PHE A 202 2.92 6.55 23.17
CA PHE A 202 2.21 5.48 23.88
C PHE A 202 3.02 4.18 23.95
N LEU A 203 3.57 3.73 22.82
CA LEU A 203 4.31 2.48 22.75
C LEU A 203 5.60 2.54 23.60
N ARG A 204 6.28 3.69 23.65
CA ARG A 204 7.44 3.91 24.53
C ARG A 204 7.07 3.79 26.01
N ASP A 205 6.00 4.45 26.42
CA ASP A 205 5.50 4.40 27.81
C ASP A 205 5.04 2.98 28.19
N PHE A 206 4.38 2.29 27.26
CA PHE A 206 3.96 0.90 27.40
C PHE A 206 5.17 -0.04 27.59
N LEU A 207 6.19 0.05 26.74
CA LEU A 207 7.37 -0.84 26.79
C LEU A 207 8.25 -0.63 28.02
N THR A 208 8.31 0.60 28.54
CA THR A 208 9.06 0.94 29.75
C THR A 208 8.32 0.56 31.04
N GLY A 209 7.04 0.17 30.93
CA GLY A 209 6.21 -0.19 32.08
C GLY A 209 5.68 1.01 32.85
N ALA A 210 5.64 2.20 32.23
CA ALA A 210 5.03 3.39 32.82
C ALA A 210 3.50 3.26 32.93
N LEU A 211 2.90 2.38 32.13
CA LEU A 211 1.47 2.08 32.17
C LEU A 211 1.20 0.90 33.12
N GLU A 212 0.83 1.20 34.37
CA GLU A 212 0.56 0.19 35.41
C GLU A 212 -0.60 -0.76 35.06
N GLU A 213 -1.52 -0.33 34.18
CA GLU A 213 -2.66 -1.12 33.71
C GLU A 213 -2.24 -2.37 32.91
N TYR A 214 -1.06 -2.36 32.30
CA TYR A 214 -0.58 -3.43 31.41
C TYR A 214 0.77 -4.01 31.88
N PRO A 215 0.79 -4.76 33.00
CA PRO A 215 2.03 -5.25 33.59
C PRO A 215 2.77 -6.20 32.66
N LYS A 216 4.07 -5.96 32.51
CA LYS A 216 4.95 -6.73 31.62
C LYS A 216 5.14 -8.18 32.11
N PRO A 217 4.92 -9.20 31.26
CA PRO A 217 5.21 -10.60 31.57
C PRO A 217 6.69 -10.83 31.90
N LYS A 218 6.97 -11.75 32.86
CA LYS A 218 8.33 -12.09 33.29
C LYS A 218 9.19 -12.76 32.22
N SER A 219 8.54 -13.43 31.26
CA SER A 219 9.15 -14.06 30.09
C SER A 219 9.77 -13.03 29.13
N ILE A 220 9.23 -11.81 29.10
CA ILE A 220 9.65 -10.75 28.18
C ILE A 220 10.73 -9.89 28.85
N LYS A 221 11.93 -9.86 28.26
CA LYS A 221 13.08 -9.12 28.78
C LYS A 221 13.65 -8.20 27.71
N PHE A 222 13.09 -6.99 27.62
CA PHE A 222 13.67 -5.94 26.79
C PHE A 222 14.89 -5.31 27.48
N SER A 223 16.05 -5.44 26.85
CA SER A 223 17.20 -4.60 27.16
C SER A 223 17.00 -3.20 26.55
N LYS A 224 17.74 -2.19 27.02
CA LYS A 224 17.76 -0.88 26.36
C LYS A 224 18.19 -0.94 24.89
N ALA A 225 19.00 -1.94 24.51
CA ALA A 225 19.44 -2.14 23.13
C ALA A 225 18.37 -2.80 22.24
N ASN A 226 17.41 -3.50 22.84
CA ASN A 226 16.32 -4.17 22.11
C ASN A 226 15.11 -3.27 21.87
N ILE A 227 15.02 -2.13 22.56
CA ILE A 227 14.01 -1.10 22.33
C ILE A 227 14.57 -0.07 21.34
N PHE A 228 13.68 0.56 20.58
CA PHE A 228 14.05 1.61 19.63
C PHE A 228 14.77 2.78 20.32
N PRO A 229 15.73 3.44 19.63
CA PRO A 229 16.44 4.60 20.16
C PRO A 229 15.50 5.72 20.60
N GLU A 230 15.94 6.58 21.53
CA GLU A 230 15.15 7.71 22.04
C GLU A 230 14.96 8.84 21.02
N ARG A 231 15.82 8.92 20.01
CA ARG A 231 15.68 9.88 18.90
C ARG A 231 14.67 9.38 17.88
N ASN A 232 14.05 10.30 17.13
CA ASN A 232 13.07 10.00 16.09
C ASN A 232 11.90 9.13 16.61
N THR A 233 11.02 8.69 15.71
CA THR A 233 9.91 7.80 16.07
C THR A 233 10.27 6.34 15.83
N CYS A 234 9.54 5.42 16.44
CA CYS A 234 9.69 3.97 16.22
C CYS A 234 9.49 3.56 14.74
N PHE A 235 8.84 4.39 13.92
CA PHE A 235 8.67 4.19 12.47
C PHE A 235 9.91 4.54 11.65
N ASP A 236 10.90 5.22 12.24
CA ASP A 236 12.12 5.67 11.55
C ASP A 236 13.25 4.63 11.64
N PHE A 237 12.98 3.51 12.29
CA PHE A 237 13.94 2.43 12.48
C PHE A 237 13.47 1.11 11.86
N TYR A 238 14.45 0.30 11.45
CA TYR A 238 14.28 -1.11 11.13
C TYR A 238 15.20 -1.96 12.03
N PHE A 239 14.83 -3.22 12.21
CA PHE A 239 15.58 -4.15 13.05
C PHE A 239 16.61 -4.94 12.22
N GLU A 240 17.90 -4.76 12.52
CA GLU A 240 18.99 -5.47 11.87
C GLU A 240 19.33 -6.75 12.64
N LYS A 241 19.21 -7.90 11.97
CA LYS A 241 19.54 -9.25 12.48
C LYS A 241 21.06 -9.51 12.51
N LYS A 242 21.80 -8.73 13.30
CA LYS A 242 23.25 -8.91 13.51
C LYS A 242 23.62 -8.92 14.99
N ALA A 243 24.48 -9.85 15.38
CA ALA A 243 24.83 -10.11 16.78
C ALA A 243 23.56 -10.26 17.65
N ALA A 244 23.38 -9.48 18.71
CA ALA A 244 22.18 -9.49 19.54
C ALA A 244 20.92 -8.86 18.89
N GLY A 245 21.08 -8.20 17.74
CA GLY A 245 20.04 -7.41 17.07
C GLY A 245 20.08 -5.94 17.49
N HIS A 246 19.99 -5.03 16.53
CA HIS A 246 20.05 -3.58 16.78
C HIS A 246 19.12 -2.82 15.84
N TRP A 247 18.60 -1.69 16.31
CA TRP A 247 17.77 -0.79 15.52
C TRP A 247 18.65 0.19 14.72
N ARG A 248 18.38 0.31 13.42
CA ARG A 248 19.05 1.25 12.51
C ARG A 248 18.05 2.12 11.77
N GLU A 249 18.51 3.25 11.27
CA GLU A 249 17.65 4.18 10.53
C GLU A 249 17.55 3.78 9.06
N TRP A 250 16.41 4.03 8.44
CA TRP A 250 16.16 3.69 7.03
C TRP A 250 17.26 4.14 6.03
N PRO A 251 17.91 5.31 6.17
CA PRO A 251 19.03 5.69 5.31
C PRO A 251 20.19 4.68 5.26
N ASP A 252 20.42 3.93 6.34
CA ASP A 252 21.50 2.95 6.42
C ASP A 252 21.27 1.73 5.51
N MET A 253 20.03 1.52 5.04
CA MET A 253 19.69 0.45 4.08
C MET A 253 20.12 0.78 2.66
N ILE A 254 20.29 2.07 2.33
CA ILE A 254 20.56 2.50 0.96
C ILE A 254 22.03 2.25 0.65
N ALA A 255 22.30 1.43 -0.36
CA ALA A 255 23.66 1.20 -0.82
C ALA A 255 24.28 2.51 -1.33
N ARG A 256 25.59 2.70 -1.10
CA ARG A 256 26.30 3.92 -1.53
C ARG A 256 26.21 4.16 -3.03
N GLU A 257 26.13 3.10 -3.82
CA GLU A 257 25.99 3.13 -5.27
C GLU A 257 24.63 3.70 -5.70
N ASP A 258 23.57 3.38 -4.97
CA ASP A 258 22.20 3.87 -5.24
C ASP A 258 22.00 5.34 -4.83
N LEU A 259 22.94 5.94 -4.07
CA LEU A 259 22.92 7.36 -3.72
C LEU A 259 23.37 8.27 -4.87
N ALA A 260 24.15 7.74 -5.81
CA ALA A 260 24.63 8.51 -6.96
C ALA A 260 23.58 8.49 -8.09
N ILE A 261 23.25 9.65 -8.64
CA ILE A 261 22.37 9.74 -9.81
C ILE A 261 23.17 9.27 -11.04
N PRO A 262 22.75 8.19 -11.74
CA PRO A 262 23.53 7.66 -12.86
C PRO A 262 23.68 8.67 -14.00
N GLU A 263 24.82 8.61 -14.69
CA GLU A 263 25.08 9.45 -15.86
C GLU A 263 24.12 9.08 -17.01
N GLY A 264 23.59 10.09 -17.70
CA GLY A 264 22.67 9.90 -18.84
C GLY A 264 21.19 9.74 -18.46
N VAL A 265 20.83 9.65 -17.18
CA VAL A 265 19.43 9.64 -16.74
C VAL A 265 18.77 10.99 -17.06
N LYS A 266 17.53 10.97 -17.55
CA LYS A 266 16.75 12.20 -17.77
C LYS A 266 16.32 12.73 -16.40
N VAL A 267 16.31 14.05 -16.23
CA VAL A 267 15.83 14.73 -14.99
C VAL A 267 14.46 14.21 -14.54
N VAL A 268 13.60 13.82 -15.49
CA VAL A 268 12.24 13.32 -15.24
C VAL A 268 12.22 11.95 -14.55
N ASP A 269 13.27 11.15 -14.75
CA ASP A 269 13.37 9.76 -14.29
C ASP A 269 14.28 9.63 -13.05
N VAL A 270 14.80 10.74 -12.53
CA VAL A 270 15.64 10.75 -11.33
C VAL A 270 14.80 10.44 -10.09
N ILE A 271 15.16 9.37 -9.38
CA ILE A 271 14.64 9.02 -8.07
C ILE A 271 15.72 9.33 -7.03
N ILE A 272 15.40 10.22 -6.09
CA ILE A 272 16.30 10.51 -4.97
C ILE A 272 15.99 9.56 -3.83
N GLN A 273 17.04 8.93 -3.30
CA GLN A 273 16.93 8.04 -2.17
C GLN A 273 16.64 8.82 -0.89
N THR A 274 15.54 8.46 -0.24
CA THR A 274 15.04 8.97 1.05
C THR A 274 14.68 7.81 1.98
N ASP A 275 14.40 8.14 3.24
CA ASP A 275 13.92 7.19 4.26
C ASP A 275 12.69 6.43 3.76
N GLU A 276 11.80 7.14 3.05
CA GLU A 276 10.57 6.58 2.49
C GLU A 276 10.84 5.63 1.31
N THR A 277 11.84 5.93 0.46
CA THR A 277 12.24 4.99 -0.60
C THR A 277 12.85 3.72 -0.03
N ALA A 278 13.69 3.83 1.01
CA ALA A 278 14.31 2.68 1.66
C ALA A 278 13.27 1.79 2.36
N ARG A 279 12.32 2.41 3.04
CA ARG A 279 11.18 1.73 3.68
C ARG A 279 10.31 0.99 2.66
N GLN A 280 9.91 1.65 1.56
CA GLN A 280 9.13 1.00 0.50
C GLN A 280 9.90 -0.16 -0.13
N ALA A 281 11.18 0.02 -0.43
CA ALA A 281 12.03 -1.03 -0.98
C ALA A 281 12.10 -2.25 -0.04
N PHE A 282 12.28 -2.02 1.27
CA PHE A 282 12.28 -3.09 2.26
C PHE A 282 10.99 -3.92 2.25
N PHE A 283 9.82 -3.27 2.27
CA PHE A 283 8.55 -4.00 2.25
C PHE A 283 8.27 -4.68 0.91
N LEU A 284 8.65 -4.05 -0.20
CA LEU A 284 8.57 -4.66 -1.53
C LEU A 284 9.41 -5.94 -1.59
N GLU A 285 10.68 -5.88 -1.19
CA GLU A 285 11.58 -7.04 -1.15
C GLU A 285 11.06 -8.14 -0.22
N THR A 286 10.65 -7.76 1.00
CA THR A 286 10.17 -8.70 2.02
C THR A 286 8.91 -9.42 1.55
N PHE A 287 7.87 -8.71 1.12
CA PHE A 287 6.61 -9.35 0.77
C PHE A 287 6.65 -10.06 -0.59
N VAL A 288 7.40 -9.54 -1.57
CA VAL A 288 7.52 -10.18 -2.90
C VAL A 288 8.31 -11.48 -2.83
N SER A 289 9.40 -11.53 -2.06
CA SER A 289 10.15 -12.78 -1.85
C SER A 289 9.31 -13.87 -1.16
N HIS A 290 8.40 -13.47 -0.28
CA HIS A 290 7.52 -14.36 0.49
C HIS A 290 6.16 -14.62 -0.16
N ASN A 291 5.91 -14.08 -1.35
CA ASN A 291 4.64 -14.23 -2.06
C ASN A 291 3.42 -13.71 -1.29
N VAL A 292 3.61 -12.66 -0.50
CA VAL A 292 2.56 -11.99 0.25
C VAL A 292 2.05 -10.78 -0.54
N PRO A 293 0.73 -10.65 -0.78
CA PRO A 293 0.16 -9.49 -1.44
C PRO A 293 0.40 -8.20 -0.66
N LEU A 294 0.84 -7.14 -1.35
CA LEU A 294 1.16 -5.84 -0.77
C LEU A 294 0.31 -4.73 -1.39
N LEU A 295 -0.21 -3.83 -0.55
CA LEU A 295 -0.89 -2.60 -0.97
C LEU A 295 -0.24 -1.38 -0.31
N LEU A 296 0.28 -0.47 -1.14
CA LEU A 296 0.83 0.81 -0.69
C LEU A 296 -0.22 1.92 -0.80
N VAL A 297 -0.55 2.57 0.31
CA VAL A 297 -1.55 3.65 0.36
C VAL A 297 -0.86 4.95 0.71
N GLY A 298 -1.12 6.03 -0.01
CA GLY A 298 -0.62 7.35 0.41
C GLY A 298 -0.89 8.48 -0.58
N PRO A 299 -0.59 9.73 -0.25
CA PRO A 299 -0.94 10.90 -1.06
C PRO A 299 -0.36 10.88 -2.49
N THR A 300 -0.95 11.69 -3.37
CA THR A 300 -0.43 11.81 -4.76
C THR A 300 0.94 12.48 -4.76
N GLY A 301 1.89 11.93 -5.54
CA GLY A 301 3.22 12.52 -5.68
C GLY A 301 4.25 12.07 -4.64
N THR A 302 3.94 11.07 -3.81
CA THR A 302 4.89 10.48 -2.83
C THR A 302 5.80 9.38 -3.40
N GLY A 303 5.94 9.29 -4.73
CA GLY A 303 6.86 8.34 -5.37
C GLY A 303 6.38 6.90 -5.54
N LYS A 304 5.23 6.48 -4.95
CA LYS A 304 4.68 5.10 -5.04
C LYS A 304 4.85 4.42 -6.41
N SER A 305 4.24 4.97 -7.45
CA SER A 305 4.27 4.40 -8.80
C SER A 305 5.68 4.34 -9.37
N ALA A 306 6.51 5.37 -9.10
CA ALA A 306 7.88 5.42 -9.59
C ALA A 306 8.76 4.37 -8.90
N ILE A 307 8.65 4.23 -7.58
CA ILE A 307 9.41 3.27 -6.77
C ILE A 307 8.99 1.84 -7.11
N ASN A 308 7.69 1.56 -7.21
CA ASN A 308 7.19 0.24 -7.60
C ASN A 308 7.66 -0.15 -9.00
N ASN A 309 7.53 0.73 -9.99
CA ASN A 309 8.02 0.44 -11.35
C ASN A 309 9.54 0.26 -11.38
N TYR A 310 10.29 1.07 -10.63
CA TYR A 310 11.74 0.93 -10.50
C TYR A 310 12.13 -0.44 -9.92
N PHE A 311 11.45 -0.86 -8.85
CA PHE A 311 11.63 -2.17 -8.24
C PHE A 311 11.32 -3.30 -9.22
N LEU A 312 10.18 -3.25 -9.91
CA LEU A 312 9.75 -4.27 -10.87
C LEU A 312 10.74 -4.46 -12.03
N VAL A 313 11.38 -3.38 -12.50
CA VAL A 313 12.38 -3.44 -13.57
C VAL A 313 13.68 -4.10 -13.11
N ARG A 314 14.04 -3.98 -11.82
CA ARG A 314 15.26 -4.57 -11.23
C ARG A 314 15.10 -6.05 -10.83
N LEU A 315 13.87 -6.56 -10.80
CA LEU A 315 13.64 -7.96 -10.45
C LEU A 315 14.32 -8.92 -11.45
N PRO A 316 14.87 -10.05 -10.99
CA PRO A 316 15.47 -11.06 -11.87
C PRO A 316 14.45 -11.57 -12.90
N LYS A 317 14.70 -11.29 -14.20
CA LYS A 317 13.79 -11.61 -15.31
C LYS A 317 13.64 -13.11 -15.54
N GLU A 318 14.57 -13.89 -15.00
CA GLU A 318 14.56 -15.35 -15.00
C GLU A 318 13.51 -15.90 -14.03
N LYS A 319 13.24 -15.20 -12.92
CA LYS A 319 12.28 -15.60 -11.88
C LYS A 319 10.95 -14.84 -11.96
N PHE A 320 10.95 -13.59 -12.39
CA PHE A 320 9.78 -12.72 -12.33
C PHE A 320 9.39 -12.12 -13.68
N VAL A 321 8.08 -11.92 -13.87
CA VAL A 321 7.47 -11.17 -14.96
C VAL A 321 6.57 -10.11 -14.34
N ALA A 322 6.72 -8.84 -14.72
CA ALA A 322 5.85 -7.78 -14.26
C ALA A 322 4.69 -7.54 -15.25
N ASN A 323 3.47 -7.43 -14.73
CA ASN A 323 2.30 -7.00 -15.46
C ASN A 323 1.71 -5.75 -14.78
N VAL A 324 1.90 -4.59 -15.40
CA VAL A 324 1.46 -3.30 -14.86
C VAL A 324 0.09 -2.96 -15.42
N VAL A 325 -0.88 -2.77 -14.53
CA VAL A 325 -2.28 -2.44 -14.83
C VAL A 325 -2.61 -1.10 -14.20
N ASN A 326 -2.93 -0.10 -15.01
CA ASN A 326 -3.28 1.23 -14.51
C ASN A 326 -4.80 1.37 -14.47
N PHE A 327 -5.36 1.64 -13.29
CA PHE A 327 -6.78 1.87 -13.15
C PHE A 327 -7.15 3.34 -13.39
N SER A 328 -8.36 3.53 -13.87
CA SER A 328 -8.99 4.82 -14.15
C SER A 328 -10.46 4.76 -13.78
N ALA A 329 -11.15 5.90 -13.75
CA ALA A 329 -12.58 5.96 -13.46
C ALA A 329 -13.46 5.09 -14.40
N ARG A 330 -12.97 4.78 -15.61
CA ARG A 330 -13.70 3.99 -16.62
C ARG A 330 -13.18 2.56 -16.78
N THR A 331 -12.22 2.13 -15.95
CA THR A 331 -11.70 0.77 -16.03
C THR A 331 -12.79 -0.23 -15.66
N SER A 332 -13.04 -1.21 -16.53
CA SER A 332 -14.03 -2.27 -16.31
C SER A 332 -13.37 -3.60 -15.93
N SER A 333 -14.12 -4.51 -15.31
CA SER A 333 -13.64 -5.87 -14.99
C SER A 333 -13.13 -6.59 -16.23
N ASN A 334 -13.81 -6.42 -17.36
CA ASN A 334 -13.40 -6.95 -18.66
C ASN A 334 -12.01 -6.48 -19.09
N GLN A 335 -11.76 -5.17 -19.03
CA GLN A 335 -10.46 -4.61 -19.38
C GLN A 335 -9.36 -5.11 -18.44
N THR A 336 -9.66 -5.23 -17.13
CA THR A 336 -8.74 -5.78 -16.14
C THR A 336 -8.38 -7.23 -16.46
N MET A 337 -9.38 -8.07 -16.75
CA MET A 337 -9.18 -9.46 -17.14
C MET A 337 -8.31 -9.56 -18.40
N ASP A 338 -8.66 -8.81 -19.45
CA ASP A 338 -7.95 -8.84 -20.73
C ASP A 338 -6.49 -8.38 -20.59
N THR A 339 -6.25 -7.32 -19.80
CA THR A 339 -4.90 -6.81 -19.53
C THR A 339 -4.06 -7.83 -18.77
N ILE A 340 -4.63 -8.47 -17.74
CA ILE A 340 -3.93 -9.50 -16.96
C ILE A 340 -3.61 -10.71 -17.84
N MET A 341 -4.61 -11.24 -18.54
CA MET A 341 -4.48 -12.42 -19.40
C MET A 341 -3.50 -12.20 -20.56
N SER A 342 -3.34 -10.97 -21.06
CA SER A 342 -2.43 -10.66 -22.17
C SER A 342 -0.95 -10.97 -21.90
N LYS A 343 -0.56 -11.11 -20.63
CA LYS A 343 0.81 -11.44 -20.19
C LYS A 343 0.96 -12.87 -19.68
N LEU A 344 -0.09 -13.68 -19.76
CA LEU A 344 -0.08 -15.05 -19.27
C LEU A 344 -0.09 -16.03 -20.43
N ASP A 345 0.71 -17.08 -20.30
CA ASP A 345 0.76 -18.19 -21.21
C ASP A 345 -0.32 -19.21 -20.82
N ARG A 346 -0.96 -19.80 -21.83
CA ARG A 346 -1.83 -20.95 -21.63
C ARG A 346 -0.98 -22.20 -21.42
N ARG A 347 -0.91 -22.69 -20.18
CA ARG A 347 -0.14 -23.90 -19.83
C ARG A 347 -0.87 -25.18 -20.26
N ARG A 348 -2.19 -25.23 -20.03
CA ARG A 348 -3.10 -26.30 -20.47
C ARG A 348 -4.52 -25.75 -20.61
N LYS A 349 -5.48 -26.58 -21.02
CA LYS A 349 -6.89 -26.15 -21.10
C LYS A 349 -7.37 -25.65 -19.73
N GLY A 350 -7.86 -24.41 -19.69
CA GLY A 350 -8.38 -23.77 -18.47
C GLY A 350 -7.31 -23.33 -17.45
N VAL A 351 -6.01 -23.43 -17.74
CA VAL A 351 -4.95 -23.04 -16.78
C VAL A 351 -3.95 -22.10 -17.43
N TYR A 352 -3.78 -20.94 -16.79
CA TYR A 352 -2.95 -19.84 -17.26
C TYR A 352 -1.96 -19.40 -16.17
N GLY A 353 -0.81 -18.93 -16.60
CA GLY A 353 0.24 -18.42 -15.71
C GLY A 353 1.38 -17.87 -16.56
N PRO A 354 2.40 -17.25 -15.96
CA PRO A 354 3.61 -16.90 -16.70
C PRO A 354 4.29 -18.17 -17.23
N SER A 355 5.30 -17.97 -18.08
CA SER A 355 6.18 -19.04 -18.54
C SER A 355 6.70 -19.90 -17.37
N MET A 356 6.84 -21.21 -17.60
CA MET A 356 7.17 -22.17 -16.54
C MET A 356 8.42 -21.77 -15.75
N GLY A 357 8.35 -21.89 -14.42
CA GLY A 357 9.44 -21.50 -13.51
C GLY A 357 9.47 -20.02 -13.13
N LYS A 358 8.62 -19.18 -13.73
CA LYS A 358 8.50 -17.76 -13.39
C LYS A 358 7.26 -17.48 -12.55
N LYS A 359 7.27 -16.34 -11.87
CA LYS A 359 6.12 -15.75 -11.16
C LYS A 359 5.74 -14.40 -11.78
N CYS A 360 4.45 -14.16 -11.96
CA CYS A 360 3.91 -12.93 -12.53
C CYS A 360 3.46 -11.99 -11.40
N ILE A 361 4.04 -10.80 -11.32
CA ILE A 361 3.60 -9.76 -10.39
C ILE A 361 2.59 -8.88 -11.11
N ILE A 362 1.34 -8.93 -10.67
CA ILE A 362 0.27 -8.05 -11.14
C ILE A 362 0.34 -6.77 -10.31
N PHE A 363 0.96 -5.73 -10.86
CA PHE A 363 1.01 -4.41 -10.25
C PHE A 363 -0.18 -3.57 -10.70
N VAL A 364 -1.10 -3.28 -9.78
CA VAL A 364 -2.25 -2.40 -10.02
C VAL A 364 -1.97 -1.01 -9.45
N ASP A 365 -1.79 -0.02 -10.32
CA ASP A 365 -1.64 1.38 -9.92
C ASP A 365 -3.01 2.08 -9.89
N ASP A 366 -3.13 3.05 -8.98
CA ASP A 366 -4.36 3.80 -8.76
C ASP A 366 -5.60 2.90 -8.49
N LEU A 367 -5.42 1.85 -7.67
CA LEU A 367 -6.40 0.77 -7.44
C LEU A 367 -7.82 1.27 -7.11
N ASN A 368 -7.97 2.38 -6.38
CA ASN A 368 -9.26 2.91 -5.95
C ASN A 368 -9.88 3.97 -6.87
N MET A 369 -9.36 4.10 -8.10
CA MET A 369 -9.92 4.98 -9.13
C MET A 369 -11.18 4.46 -9.83
N PRO A 370 -11.43 3.15 -10.04
CA PRO A 370 -12.63 2.72 -10.75
C PRO A 370 -13.91 3.25 -10.11
N ALA A 371 -14.83 3.73 -10.94
CA ALA A 371 -16.11 4.24 -10.47
C ALA A 371 -16.92 3.13 -9.78
N LYS A 372 -17.62 3.50 -8.72
CA LYS A 372 -18.64 2.63 -8.13
C LYS A 372 -19.83 2.55 -9.08
N GLU A 373 -20.36 1.35 -9.26
CA GLU A 373 -21.65 1.17 -9.92
C GLU A 373 -22.79 1.69 -9.04
N LYS A 374 -24.02 1.68 -9.57
CA LYS A 374 -25.22 2.23 -8.91
C LYS A 374 -25.39 1.75 -7.45
N TYR A 375 -25.00 0.51 -7.18
CA TYR A 375 -25.14 -0.15 -5.88
C TYR A 375 -23.85 -0.17 -5.05
N GLY A 376 -22.84 0.62 -5.44
CA GLY A 376 -21.61 0.81 -4.65
C GLY A 376 -20.46 -0.14 -4.98
N SER A 377 -20.71 -1.22 -5.72
CA SER A 377 -19.70 -2.21 -6.13
C SER A 377 -18.67 -1.64 -7.09
N GLN A 378 -17.44 -2.19 -7.04
CA GLN A 378 -16.36 -1.88 -7.98
C GLN A 378 -15.93 -3.17 -8.70
N PRO A 379 -16.58 -3.54 -9.82
CA PRO A 379 -16.33 -4.81 -10.51
C PRO A 379 -14.86 -5.13 -10.82
N PRO A 380 -14.00 -4.17 -11.22
CA PRO A 380 -12.58 -4.44 -11.41
C PRO A 380 -11.87 -4.96 -10.16
N ILE A 381 -12.26 -4.46 -8.98
CA ILE A 381 -11.69 -4.86 -7.68
C ILE A 381 -12.30 -6.18 -7.23
N GLU A 382 -13.60 -6.39 -7.43
CA GLU A 382 -14.25 -7.68 -7.14
C GLU A 382 -13.66 -8.82 -7.98
N LEU A 383 -13.30 -8.57 -9.24
CA LEU A 383 -12.58 -9.55 -10.08
C LEU A 383 -11.22 -9.92 -9.49
N LEU A 384 -10.45 -8.94 -9.00
CA LEU A 384 -9.18 -9.19 -8.33
C LEU A 384 -9.38 -9.95 -7.02
N ARG A 385 -10.41 -9.59 -6.25
CA ARG A 385 -10.79 -10.30 -5.01
C ARG A 385 -11.13 -11.76 -5.30
N GLN A 386 -11.93 -12.03 -6.33
CA GLN A 386 -12.28 -13.39 -6.73
C GLN A 386 -11.02 -14.24 -7.00
N TRP A 387 -10.05 -13.67 -7.71
CA TRP A 387 -8.78 -14.35 -7.95
C TRP A 387 -8.00 -14.58 -6.65
N LEU A 388 -7.92 -13.59 -5.76
CA LEU A 388 -7.21 -13.73 -4.48
C LEU A 388 -7.87 -14.72 -3.52
N ASP A 389 -9.19 -14.85 -3.54
CA ASP A 389 -9.96 -15.81 -2.73
C ASP A 389 -9.87 -17.23 -3.31
N GLN A 390 -10.04 -17.38 -4.63
CA GLN A 390 -10.32 -18.69 -5.26
C GLN A 390 -9.23 -19.21 -6.19
N GLY A 391 -8.31 -18.35 -6.66
CA GLY A 391 -7.28 -18.72 -7.62
C GLY A 391 -7.80 -18.95 -9.06
N TYR A 392 -9.05 -18.61 -9.35
CA TYR A 392 -9.63 -18.75 -10.68
C TYR A 392 -10.64 -17.65 -11.04
N TRP A 393 -10.87 -17.51 -12.33
CA TRP A 393 -11.98 -16.75 -12.92
C TRP A 393 -12.90 -17.68 -13.72
N PHE A 394 -14.01 -17.13 -14.20
CA PHE A 394 -14.87 -17.78 -15.19
C PHE A 394 -14.67 -17.14 -16.56
N ASP A 395 -14.57 -17.96 -17.61
CA ASP A 395 -14.53 -17.48 -18.98
C ASP A 395 -15.86 -16.82 -19.33
N ARG A 396 -15.79 -15.66 -19.97
CA ARG A 396 -16.97 -14.85 -20.33
C ARG A 396 -17.81 -15.49 -21.45
N LYS A 397 -17.23 -16.39 -22.25
CA LYS A 397 -17.88 -16.98 -23.42
C LYS A 397 -18.64 -18.25 -23.07
N ASP A 398 -18.04 -19.12 -22.26
CA ASP A 398 -18.57 -20.46 -21.98
C ASP A 398 -18.66 -20.80 -20.49
N THR A 399 -18.43 -19.81 -19.61
CA THR A 399 -18.44 -19.94 -18.15
C THR A 399 -17.51 -21.01 -17.59
N SER A 400 -16.55 -21.49 -18.39
CA SER A 400 -15.58 -22.47 -17.96
C SER A 400 -14.57 -21.86 -16.97
N MET A 401 -14.05 -22.69 -16.06
CA MET A 401 -13.09 -22.24 -15.06
C MET A 401 -11.73 -21.95 -15.69
N ILE A 402 -11.18 -20.77 -15.37
CA ILE A 402 -9.84 -20.32 -15.74
C ILE A 402 -9.01 -20.25 -14.46
N THR A 403 -8.19 -21.25 -14.19
CA THR A 403 -7.26 -21.26 -13.06
C THR A 403 -6.03 -20.41 -13.38
N LEU A 404 -5.67 -19.53 -12.44
CA LEU A 404 -4.51 -18.65 -12.52
C LEU A 404 -3.43 -19.12 -11.54
N LEU A 405 -2.25 -19.48 -12.05
CA LEU A 405 -1.16 -20.02 -11.25
C LEU A 405 0.09 -19.15 -11.33
N ASP A 406 0.84 -19.07 -10.23
CA ASP A 406 2.09 -18.32 -10.10
C ASP A 406 1.93 -16.81 -10.32
N LEU A 407 0.84 -16.24 -9.82
CA LEU A 407 0.61 -14.80 -9.79
C LEU A 407 0.82 -14.26 -8.36
N LEU A 408 1.20 -12.99 -8.25
CA LEU A 408 1.30 -12.25 -6.99
C LEU A 408 0.72 -10.84 -7.18
N PHE A 409 -0.09 -10.38 -6.24
CA PHE A 409 -0.69 -9.04 -6.30
C PHE A 409 0.22 -8.00 -5.64
N LEU A 410 0.42 -6.88 -6.33
CA LEU A 410 1.02 -5.66 -5.81
C LEU A 410 0.09 -4.49 -6.15
N GLY A 411 -0.24 -3.64 -5.19
CA GLY A 411 -1.14 -2.51 -5.39
C GLY A 411 -0.55 -1.18 -4.92
N ALA A 412 -0.95 -0.10 -5.57
CA ALA A 412 -0.77 1.25 -5.07
C ALA A 412 -2.06 2.06 -5.21
N MET A 413 -2.36 2.91 -4.21
CA MET A 413 -3.51 3.81 -4.29
C MET A 413 -3.35 5.09 -3.47
N GLY A 414 -4.18 6.09 -3.78
CA GLY A 414 -4.36 7.27 -2.94
C GLY A 414 -5.31 7.00 -1.77
N PRO A 415 -5.26 7.79 -0.69
CA PRO A 415 -6.31 7.76 0.33
C PRO A 415 -7.67 8.09 -0.32
N PRO A 416 -8.79 7.55 0.20
CA PRO A 416 -10.13 7.90 -0.27
C PRO A 416 -10.40 9.41 -0.19
N GLY A 417 -11.16 9.95 -1.14
CA GLY A 417 -11.43 11.39 -1.27
C GLY A 417 -10.88 11.99 -2.57
N GLY A 418 -11.32 13.22 -2.90
CA GLY A 418 -10.88 13.93 -4.11
C GLY A 418 -11.12 13.15 -5.42
N GLY A 419 -12.24 12.43 -5.51
CA GLY A 419 -12.60 11.57 -6.65
C GLY A 419 -12.15 10.11 -6.52
N ARG A 420 -11.41 9.75 -5.46
CA ARG A 420 -11.02 8.36 -5.18
C ARG A 420 -12.01 7.67 -4.25
N ASN A 421 -12.31 6.42 -4.55
CA ASN A 421 -13.30 5.63 -3.82
C ASN A 421 -12.69 4.90 -2.62
N THR A 422 -13.55 4.48 -1.69
CA THR A 422 -13.20 3.50 -0.66
C THR A 422 -13.25 2.09 -1.25
N ILE A 423 -12.22 1.28 -0.97
CA ILE A 423 -12.21 -0.14 -1.31
C ILE A 423 -12.89 -0.96 -0.21
N THR A 424 -13.49 -2.11 -0.55
CA THR A 424 -14.10 -3.01 0.45
C THR A 424 -13.04 -3.64 1.35
N GLY A 425 -13.40 -3.83 2.63
CA GLY A 425 -12.59 -4.58 3.59
C GLY A 425 -12.34 -6.03 3.15
N ARG A 426 -13.25 -6.61 2.37
CA ARG A 426 -13.12 -7.97 1.81
C ARG A 426 -11.98 -8.10 0.80
N PHE A 427 -11.64 -7.03 0.09
CA PHE A 427 -10.45 -7.01 -0.75
C PHE A 427 -9.20 -6.71 0.10
N ALA A 428 -9.29 -5.68 0.95
CA ALA A 428 -8.19 -5.22 1.77
C ALA A 428 -7.58 -6.32 2.66
N ARG A 429 -8.41 -7.24 3.20
CA ARG A 429 -7.98 -8.35 4.07
C ARG A 429 -6.94 -9.28 3.42
N HIS A 430 -6.88 -9.36 2.09
CA HIS A 430 -5.91 -10.21 1.39
C HIS A 430 -4.53 -9.59 1.34
N CYS A 431 -4.40 -8.28 1.57
CA CYS A 431 -3.15 -7.54 1.44
C CYS A 431 -2.57 -7.18 2.80
N ASN A 432 -1.24 -7.20 2.89
CA ASN A 432 -0.53 -6.37 3.86
C ASN A 432 -0.55 -4.94 3.36
N ILE A 433 -0.94 -3.99 4.21
CA ILE A 433 -1.13 -2.59 3.82
C ILE A 433 -0.10 -1.72 4.55
N ILE A 434 0.66 -0.95 3.79
CA ILE A 434 1.62 0.02 4.33
C ILE A 434 1.21 1.42 3.89
N SER A 435 0.99 2.32 4.85
CA SER A 435 0.74 3.72 4.58
C SER A 435 2.03 4.49 4.34
N ILE A 436 1.95 5.42 3.40
CA ILE A 436 3.00 6.35 3.01
C ILE A 436 2.45 7.72 3.34
N ASP A 437 3.21 8.45 4.16
CA ASP A 437 2.82 9.79 4.57
C ASP A 437 3.31 10.85 3.57
N SER A 438 2.80 12.07 3.68
CA SER A 438 3.37 13.20 2.94
C SER A 438 4.82 13.45 3.37
N PHE A 439 5.67 13.86 2.43
CA PHE A 439 7.04 14.24 2.77
C PHE A 439 7.07 15.47 3.67
N SER A 440 8.01 15.48 4.64
CA SER A 440 8.33 16.68 5.39
C SER A 440 8.95 17.75 4.48
N ASP A 441 8.94 19.00 4.92
CA ASP A 441 9.54 20.10 4.17
C ASP A 441 11.03 19.89 3.94
N GLU A 442 11.74 19.39 4.96
CA GLU A 442 13.17 19.10 4.89
C GLU A 442 13.45 18.01 3.86
N THR A 443 12.63 16.95 3.86
CA THR A 443 12.75 15.85 2.89
C THR A 443 12.52 16.36 1.48
N MET A 444 11.46 17.16 1.28
CA MET A 444 11.13 17.72 -0.03
C MET A 444 12.23 18.69 -0.52
N GLN A 445 12.75 19.56 0.35
CA GLN A 445 13.88 20.41 0.01
C GLN A 445 15.12 19.59 -0.37
N LYS A 446 15.44 18.54 0.40
CA LYS A 446 16.58 17.65 0.11
C LYS A 446 16.45 16.99 -1.26
N ILE A 447 15.27 16.45 -1.59
CA ILE A 447 14.99 15.81 -2.89
C ILE A 447 15.26 16.80 -4.03
N PHE A 448 14.57 17.93 -4.04
CA PHE A 448 14.63 18.84 -5.19
C PHE A 448 15.95 19.61 -5.25
N THR A 449 16.58 19.91 -4.11
CA THR A 449 17.93 20.49 -4.08
C THR A 449 18.95 19.54 -4.69
N SER A 450 18.89 18.25 -4.36
CA SER A 450 19.80 17.25 -4.92
C SER A 450 19.67 17.15 -6.45
N ILE A 451 18.44 17.20 -6.98
CA ILE A 451 18.17 17.20 -8.42
C ILE A 451 18.74 18.45 -9.10
N VAL A 452 18.51 19.62 -8.49
CA VAL A 452 18.96 20.91 -9.03
C VAL A 452 20.48 21.05 -8.99
N ASP A 453 21.12 20.67 -7.88
CA ASP A 453 22.58 20.68 -7.74
C ASP A 453 23.21 19.74 -8.78
N TRP A 454 22.66 18.52 -8.94
CA TRP A 454 23.13 17.58 -9.95
C TRP A 454 23.00 18.12 -11.38
N HIS A 455 21.91 18.82 -11.70
CA HIS A 455 21.71 19.40 -13.03
C HIS A 455 22.68 20.56 -13.29
N PHE A 456 22.77 21.53 -12.39
CA PHE A 456 23.65 22.70 -12.56
C PHE A 456 25.14 22.39 -12.36
N ALA A 457 25.49 21.22 -11.83
CA ALA A 457 26.87 20.72 -11.86
C ALA A 457 27.34 20.34 -13.28
N ARG A 458 26.42 20.16 -14.24
CA ARG A 458 26.74 19.71 -15.59
C ARG A 458 26.97 20.90 -16.53
N GLY A 459 28.14 21.52 -16.38
CA GLY A 459 28.69 22.53 -17.29
C GLY A 459 28.03 23.91 -17.26
N PHE A 460 27.19 24.19 -16.25
CA PHE A 460 26.78 25.54 -15.89
C PHE A 460 27.82 26.20 -14.97
N GLU A 461 27.80 27.53 -14.89
CA GLU A 461 28.62 28.26 -13.91
C GLU A 461 28.16 27.96 -12.48
N ALA A 462 29.11 27.96 -11.53
CA ALA A 462 28.84 27.63 -10.11
C ALA A 462 27.80 28.57 -9.46
N SER A 463 27.65 29.78 -9.98
CA SER A 463 26.59 30.73 -9.60
C SER A 463 25.19 30.13 -9.73
N PHE A 464 24.93 29.35 -10.79
CA PHE A 464 23.62 28.74 -11.03
C PHE A 464 23.25 27.67 -10.00
N GLN A 465 24.21 26.96 -9.40
CA GLN A 465 23.93 26.03 -8.30
C GLN A 465 23.39 26.78 -7.08
N ARG A 466 24.04 27.89 -6.71
CA ARG A 466 23.58 28.76 -5.60
C ARG A 466 22.17 29.30 -5.86
N VAL A 467 21.93 29.82 -7.07
CA VAL A 467 20.61 30.32 -7.47
C VAL A 467 19.58 29.19 -7.45
N GLY A 468 19.93 28.01 -7.96
CA GLY A 468 19.07 26.83 -7.97
C GLY A 468 18.57 26.45 -6.59
N ARG A 469 19.44 26.45 -5.56
CA ARG A 469 19.05 26.20 -4.16
C ARG A 469 18.05 27.23 -3.65
N LEU A 470 18.26 28.51 -3.96
CA LEU A 470 17.31 29.58 -3.60
C LEU A 470 15.96 29.40 -4.31
N LEU A 471 15.96 28.94 -5.57
CA LEU A 471 14.72 28.65 -6.30
C LEU A 471 13.92 27.50 -5.65
N ILE A 472 14.57 26.49 -5.08
CA ILE A 472 13.87 25.43 -4.35
C ILE A 472 13.15 26.00 -3.12
N GLN A 473 13.82 26.87 -2.36
CA GLN A 473 13.22 27.54 -1.20
C GLN A 473 12.05 28.44 -1.63
N ALA A 474 12.23 29.24 -2.67
CA ALA A 474 11.19 30.10 -3.22
C ALA A 474 9.97 29.30 -3.73
N THR A 475 10.21 28.20 -4.45
CA THR A 475 9.15 27.31 -4.94
C THR A 475 8.38 26.67 -3.78
N MET A 476 9.06 26.29 -2.69
CA MET A 476 8.44 25.76 -1.48
C MET A 476 7.49 26.76 -0.83
N GLN A 477 7.93 28.01 -0.69
CA GLN A 477 7.09 29.06 -0.11
C GLN A 477 5.85 29.31 -0.96
N ILE A 478 5.99 29.43 -2.29
CA ILE A 478 4.85 29.62 -3.20
C ILE A 478 3.90 28.42 -3.15
N TYR A 479 4.43 27.20 -3.21
CA TYR A 479 3.63 25.98 -3.15
C TYR A 479 2.78 25.93 -1.87
N LYS A 480 3.38 26.20 -0.70
CA LYS A 480 2.66 26.21 0.58
C LYS A 480 1.59 27.29 0.64
N LYS A 481 1.95 28.54 0.32
CA LYS A 481 1.00 29.65 0.28
C LYS A 481 -0.16 29.34 -0.67
N ALA A 482 0.12 28.74 -1.83
CA ALA A 482 -0.90 28.34 -2.78
C ALA A 482 -1.82 27.23 -2.25
N CYS A 483 -1.26 26.21 -1.59
CA CYS A 483 -2.06 25.15 -0.96
C CYS A 483 -2.96 25.65 0.17
N GLU A 484 -2.52 26.66 0.93
CA GLU A 484 -3.28 27.22 2.05
C GLU A 484 -4.38 28.19 1.58
N GLN A 485 -4.08 29.02 0.58
CA GLN A 485 -4.98 30.10 0.13
C GLN A 485 -5.99 29.62 -0.92
N PHE A 486 -5.56 28.78 -1.86
CA PHE A 486 -6.38 28.34 -2.99
C PHE A 486 -6.93 26.94 -2.73
N LEU A 487 -7.98 26.87 -1.92
CA LEU A 487 -8.64 25.62 -1.58
C LEU A 487 -9.63 25.16 -2.66
N PRO A 488 -9.75 23.84 -2.91
CA PRO A 488 -10.72 23.32 -3.86
C PRO A 488 -12.15 23.48 -3.33
N THR A 489 -12.98 24.21 -4.06
CA THR A 489 -14.43 24.33 -3.80
C THR A 489 -15.21 23.66 -4.95
N PRO A 490 -16.52 23.41 -4.83
CA PRO A 490 -17.32 22.89 -5.94
C PRO A 490 -17.21 23.73 -7.23
N GLN A 491 -17.05 25.06 -7.10
CA GLN A 491 -16.84 25.97 -8.23
C GLN A 491 -15.37 25.98 -8.71
N LYS A 492 -14.41 25.74 -7.80
CA LYS A 492 -12.96 25.78 -8.04
C LYS A 492 -12.31 24.42 -7.81
N SER A 493 -12.92 23.35 -8.34
CA SER A 493 -12.48 21.97 -8.05
C SER A 493 -11.07 21.64 -8.56
N HIS A 494 -10.58 22.42 -9.52
CA HIS A 494 -9.25 22.31 -10.12
C HIS A 494 -8.15 23.00 -9.29
N TYR A 495 -8.48 23.68 -8.19
CA TYR A 495 -7.54 24.28 -7.24
C TYR A 495 -6.95 23.20 -6.31
N LEU A 496 -6.45 22.12 -6.91
CA LEU A 496 -5.85 21.00 -6.19
C LEU A 496 -4.36 20.95 -6.53
N PHE A 497 -3.57 21.50 -5.62
CA PHE A 497 -2.11 21.52 -5.73
C PHE A 497 -1.50 20.36 -4.96
N ASN A 498 -0.53 19.69 -5.57
CA ASN A 498 0.19 18.59 -4.94
C ASN A 498 1.68 18.58 -5.35
N LEU A 499 2.44 17.63 -4.80
CA LEU A 499 3.88 17.47 -5.08
C LEU A 499 4.25 17.38 -6.58
N ARG A 500 3.33 16.92 -7.44
CA ARG A 500 3.57 16.90 -8.89
C ARG A 500 3.66 18.32 -9.46
N ASP A 501 2.98 19.29 -8.88
CA ASP A 501 3.01 20.69 -9.33
C ASP A 501 4.35 21.34 -8.98
N PHE A 502 4.82 21.14 -7.74
CA PHE A 502 6.20 21.48 -7.38
C PHE A 502 7.20 20.85 -8.37
N SER A 503 7.08 19.54 -8.61
CA SER A 503 7.95 18.84 -9.55
C SER A 503 7.88 19.39 -10.98
N ARG A 504 6.70 19.83 -11.46
CA ARG A 504 6.53 20.42 -12.79
C ARG A 504 7.26 21.75 -12.94
N VAL A 505 7.23 22.61 -11.92
CA VAL A 505 7.99 23.88 -11.93
C VAL A 505 9.48 23.60 -12.06
N ILE A 506 10.02 22.74 -11.18
CA ILE A 506 11.46 22.42 -11.20
C ILE A 506 11.84 21.76 -12.53
N ARG A 507 11.05 20.79 -13.00
CA ARG A 507 11.31 20.14 -14.31
C ARG A 507 11.34 21.15 -15.44
N GLY A 508 10.38 22.08 -15.49
CA GLY A 508 10.34 23.12 -16.51
C GLY A 508 11.57 24.01 -16.51
N VAL A 509 12.04 24.43 -15.33
CA VAL A 509 13.27 25.20 -15.17
C VAL A 509 14.49 24.44 -15.69
N LEU A 510 14.57 23.14 -15.43
CA LEU A 510 15.71 22.29 -15.80
C LEU A 510 15.71 21.81 -17.27
N LEU A 511 14.74 22.23 -18.10
CA LEU A 511 14.73 21.92 -19.54
C LEU A 511 15.70 22.79 -20.35
N VAL A 512 16.12 23.94 -19.82
CA VAL A 512 16.97 24.88 -20.56
C VAL A 512 18.42 24.40 -20.55
N PRO A 513 19.05 24.17 -21.73
CA PRO A 513 20.44 23.71 -21.79
C PRO A 513 21.41 24.82 -21.40
N GLN A 514 22.59 24.40 -20.91
CA GLN A 514 23.69 25.31 -20.52
C GLN A 514 24.08 26.32 -21.60
N THR A 515 23.93 25.97 -22.88
CA THR A 515 24.28 26.84 -24.01
C THR A 515 23.46 28.12 -24.07
N ASN A 516 22.23 28.06 -23.52
CA ASN A 516 21.24 29.13 -23.64
C ASN A 516 21.07 29.90 -22.33
N LEU A 517 21.48 29.33 -21.19
CA LEU A 517 21.36 29.94 -19.88
C LEU A 517 22.70 30.51 -19.42
N LYS A 518 22.99 31.76 -19.83
CA LYS A 518 24.25 32.46 -19.51
C LYS A 518 24.13 33.54 -18.44
N GLU A 519 22.90 33.93 -18.06
CA GLU A 519 22.64 35.00 -17.11
C GLU A 519 21.72 34.51 -16.00
N GLU A 520 22.06 34.77 -14.73
CA GLU A 520 21.22 34.45 -13.57
C GLU A 520 19.81 35.07 -13.73
N ARG A 521 19.73 36.27 -14.30
CA ARG A 521 18.46 36.98 -14.50
C ARG A 521 17.48 36.22 -15.40
N LYS A 522 18.00 35.51 -16.41
CA LYS A 522 17.16 34.66 -17.28
C LYS A 522 16.60 33.48 -16.51
N LEU A 523 17.35 32.94 -15.54
CA LEU A 523 16.90 31.85 -14.68
C LEU A 523 15.77 32.30 -13.76
N TYR A 524 15.86 33.48 -13.13
CA TYR A 524 14.76 34.02 -12.32
C TYR A 524 13.50 34.25 -13.16
N ARG A 525 13.62 34.83 -14.36
CA ARG A 525 12.48 35.04 -15.27
C ARG A 525 11.84 33.72 -15.71
N LEU A 526 12.66 32.71 -16.00
CA LEU A 526 12.19 31.36 -16.32
C LEU A 526 11.45 30.73 -15.14
N TRP A 527 11.96 30.87 -13.92
CA TRP A 527 11.29 30.37 -12.73
C TRP A 527 9.92 31.04 -12.53
N VAL A 528 9.84 32.37 -12.64
CA VAL A 528 8.55 33.08 -12.57
C VAL A 528 7.59 32.57 -13.65
N HIS A 529 8.06 32.40 -14.89
CA HIS A 529 7.25 31.85 -15.97
C HIS A 529 6.68 30.46 -15.62
N GLU A 530 7.51 29.54 -15.11
CA GLU A 530 7.06 28.19 -14.76
C GLU A 530 6.11 28.17 -13.56
N ILE A 531 6.33 29.05 -12.57
CA ILE A 531 5.40 29.24 -11.44
C ILE A 531 4.03 29.69 -11.95
N TYR A 532 3.98 30.66 -12.86
CA TYR A 532 2.74 31.12 -13.46
C TYR A 532 2.05 30.00 -14.26
N ARG A 533 2.80 29.32 -15.13
CA ARG A 533 2.24 28.23 -15.95
C ARG A 533 1.63 27.10 -15.11
N VAL A 534 2.22 26.79 -13.96
CA VAL A 534 1.78 25.66 -13.13
C VAL A 534 0.64 26.04 -12.18
N PHE A 535 0.73 27.22 -11.55
CA PHE A 535 -0.21 27.64 -10.50
C PHE A 535 -1.18 28.71 -10.99
N TYR A 536 -0.68 29.82 -11.56
CA TYR A 536 -1.49 30.97 -11.94
C TYR A 536 -2.51 30.64 -13.04
N ASP A 537 -2.13 29.85 -14.05
CA ASP A 537 -3.01 29.49 -15.17
C ASP A 537 -4.26 28.69 -14.73
N ARG A 538 -4.25 28.13 -13.52
CA ARG A 538 -5.44 27.48 -12.94
C ARG A 538 -6.41 28.45 -12.30
N LEU A 539 -5.98 29.67 -11.98
CA LEU A 539 -6.80 30.64 -11.26
C LEU A 539 -7.81 31.29 -12.21
N ILE A 540 -9.07 31.28 -11.82
CA ILE A 540 -10.19 31.79 -12.63
C ILE A 540 -10.52 33.25 -12.31
N ASP A 541 -10.46 33.63 -11.03
CA ASP A 541 -10.89 34.95 -10.57
C ASP A 541 -9.74 35.95 -10.55
N ASP A 542 -10.03 37.20 -10.90
CA ASP A 542 -9.01 38.26 -10.91
C ASP A 542 -8.50 38.59 -9.50
N GLU A 543 -9.31 38.37 -8.47
CA GLU A 543 -8.90 38.49 -7.07
C GLU A 543 -7.86 37.44 -6.70
N ASP A 544 -8.10 36.17 -7.04
CA ASP A 544 -7.14 35.07 -6.81
C ASP A 544 -5.83 35.34 -7.56
N ARG A 545 -5.93 35.80 -8.81
CA ARG A 545 -4.78 36.16 -9.65
C ARG A 545 -3.97 37.32 -9.08
N SER A 546 -4.63 38.35 -8.56
CA SER A 546 -3.97 39.49 -7.90
C SER A 546 -3.29 39.07 -6.60
N THR A 547 -3.93 38.18 -5.85
CA THR A 547 -3.36 37.59 -4.63
C THR A 547 -2.12 36.77 -4.97
N PHE A 548 -2.18 35.92 -6.00
CA PHE A 548 -1.04 35.13 -6.45
C PHE A 548 0.13 36.02 -6.95
N TYR A 549 -0.16 37.08 -7.70
CA TYR A 549 0.85 38.06 -8.12
C TYR A 549 1.57 38.65 -6.90
N SER A 550 0.82 39.03 -5.87
CA SER A 550 1.38 39.57 -4.63
C SER A 550 2.27 38.55 -3.91
N MET A 551 1.87 37.27 -3.87
CA MET A 551 2.70 36.20 -3.30
C MET A 551 4.03 36.03 -4.06
N VAL A 552 4.00 36.02 -5.39
CA VAL A 552 5.23 35.88 -6.20
C VAL A 552 6.15 37.08 -6.01
N LYS A 553 5.60 38.30 -5.97
CA LYS A 553 6.37 39.52 -5.73
C LYS A 553 7.05 39.53 -4.36
N GLU A 554 6.34 39.09 -3.32
CA GLU A 554 6.88 38.95 -1.97
C GLU A 554 8.05 37.96 -1.94
N VAL A 555 7.85 36.75 -2.48
CA VAL A 555 8.90 35.70 -2.51
C VAL A 555 10.12 36.12 -3.35
N MET A 556 9.92 36.82 -4.47
CA MET A 556 11.01 37.38 -5.27
C MET A 556 11.87 38.35 -4.46
N ASN A 557 11.24 39.24 -3.69
CA ASN A 557 11.95 40.23 -2.87
C ASN A 557 12.62 39.61 -1.64
N GLU A 558 11.91 38.76 -0.89
CA GLU A 558 12.38 38.24 0.39
C GLU A 558 13.41 37.11 0.21
N THR A 559 13.10 36.14 -0.65
CA THR A 559 13.89 34.92 -0.79
C THR A 559 14.94 35.05 -1.88
N LEU A 560 14.58 35.61 -3.03
CA LEU A 560 15.48 35.73 -4.18
C LEU A 560 16.25 37.07 -4.21
N LYS A 561 15.85 38.04 -3.37
CA LYS A 561 16.42 39.40 -3.32
C LYS A 561 16.44 40.08 -4.70
N GLN A 562 15.39 39.84 -5.49
CA GLN A 562 15.21 40.42 -6.83
C GLN A 562 13.90 41.20 -6.90
N ASP A 563 13.94 42.38 -7.52
CA ASP A 563 12.72 43.15 -7.80
C ASP A 563 12.02 42.58 -9.04
N MET A 564 10.79 42.10 -8.86
CA MET A 564 9.97 41.52 -9.93
C MET A 564 9.69 42.50 -11.07
N ASN A 565 9.68 43.81 -10.79
CA ASN A 565 9.37 44.85 -11.79
C ASN A 565 10.59 45.31 -12.59
N ARG A 566 11.80 44.87 -12.22
CA ARG A 566 13.05 45.36 -12.81
C ARG A 566 13.71 44.39 -13.76
#